data_AF-A0A5C6TI11-F1
#
_entry.id   AF-A0A5C6TI11-F1
#
_cell.length_a   1.000
_cell.length_b   1.000
_cell.length_c   1.000
_cell.angle_alpha   90.00
_cell.angle_beta   90.00
_cell.angle_gamma   90.00
#
_symmetry.space_group_name_H-M   'P 1'
#
loop_
_entity.id
_entity.type
_entity.pdbx_description
1 polymer ?
#
loop_
_entity_poly.entity_id
_entity_poly.type
_entity_poly.pdbx_seq_one_letter_code
_entity_poly.pdbx_strand_id
1 'polypeptide(L)' 'MEFTQRVQTSSDQVIIALTFNHAKNDPVPGGLKIGPEVQVCLFEVNYLPSKEEPWDVIAGLID' A
#
# COMPACT_ATOMS: atom_id res chain seq x y z
N MET A 1 -11.28 17.79 10.88
CA MET A 1 -9.92 17.23 10.81
C MET A 1 -9.94 16.32 9.60
N GLU A 2 -9.52 16.83 8.45
CA GLU A 2 -9.55 16.09 7.19
C GLU A 2 -8.17 15.44 6.97
N PHE A 3 -8.17 14.11 6.93
CA PHE A 3 -6.98 13.25 6.76
C PHE A 3 -6.91 12.75 5.31
N THR A 4 -6.85 13.67 4.36
CA THR A 4 -6.62 13.27 2.96
C THR A 4 -5.67 14.26 2.32
N GLN A 5 -4.37 14.02 2.48
CA GLN A 5 -3.44 14.55 1.51
C GLN A 5 -3.46 13.64 0.28
N ARG A 6 -3.40 14.27 -0.89
CA ARG A 6 -3.62 13.62 -2.18
C ARG A 6 -2.27 13.47 -2.83
N VAL A 7 -1.72 12.25 -2.79
CA VAL A 7 -0.52 11.92 -3.55
C VAL A 7 -0.87 11.97 -5.03
N GLN A 8 -0.53 13.08 -5.71
CA GLN A 8 -0.68 13.20 -7.15
C GLN A 8 0.54 12.58 -7.84
N THR A 9 0.38 11.39 -8.42
CA THR A 9 1.35 10.82 -9.36
C THR A 9 0.72 10.82 -10.76
N SER A 10 1.26 11.65 -11.65
CA SER A 10 0.83 11.74 -13.06
C SER A 10 1.43 10.60 -13.89
N SER A 11 1.12 9.35 -13.56
CA SER A 11 1.60 8.23 -14.36
C SER A 11 0.47 7.25 -14.65
N ASP A 12 0.28 6.91 -15.92
CA ASP A 12 -0.60 5.83 -16.38
C ASP A 12 -0.06 4.43 -16.02
N GLN A 13 0.77 4.34 -14.96
CA GLN A 13 1.44 3.11 -14.55
C GLN A 13 0.53 2.29 -13.65
N VAL A 14 0.53 0.98 -13.90
CA VAL A 14 -0.08 0.00 -13.02
C VAL A 14 0.94 -0.45 -11.99
N ILE A 15 0.62 -0.28 -10.71
CA ILE A 15 1.43 -0.79 -9.60
C ILE A 15 0.98 -2.22 -9.30
N ILE A 16 1.94 -3.12 -9.03
CA ILE A 16 1.66 -4.49 -8.60
C ILE A 16 2.01 -4.62 -7.12
N ALA A 17 0.99 -4.78 -6.28
CA ALA A 17 1.14 -5.09 -4.87
C ALA A 17 1.13 -6.61 -4.67
N LEU A 18 2.12 -7.17 -3.97
CA LEU A 18 2.13 -8.60 -3.67
C LEU A 18 0.98 -8.96 -2.74
N THR A 19 0.35 -10.10 -2.96
CA THR A 19 -0.72 -10.62 -2.10
C THR A 19 -0.37 -12.01 -1.61
N PHE A 20 -0.97 -12.40 -0.48
CA PHE A 20 -0.69 -13.66 0.20
C PHE A 20 -1.99 -14.43 0.43
N ASN A 21 -1.99 -15.73 0.13
CA ASN A 21 -3.13 -16.60 0.38
C ASN A 21 -2.93 -17.37 1.69
N HIS A 22 -3.61 -16.95 2.75
CA HIS A 22 -3.51 -17.60 4.07
C HIS A 22 -3.93 -19.07 4.10
N ALA A 23 -4.86 -19.50 3.23
CA ALA A 23 -5.27 -20.91 3.19
C ALA A 23 -4.18 -21.82 2.59
N LYS A 24 -3.34 -21.27 1.72
CA LYS A 24 -2.25 -21.99 1.06
C LYS A 24 -0.87 -21.68 1.66
N ASN A 25 -0.79 -20.66 2.50
CA ASN A 25 0.47 -20.10 3.01
C ASN A 25 1.47 -19.73 1.90
N ASP A 26 0.94 -19.26 0.77
CA ASP A 26 1.74 -18.94 -0.42
C ASP A 26 1.47 -17.52 -0.94
N PRO A 27 2.50 -16.83 -1.47
CA PRO A 27 2.32 -15.65 -2.29
C PRO A 27 1.46 -15.97 -3.52
N VAL A 28 0.58 -15.04 -3.90
CA VAL A 28 -0.23 -15.17 -5.11
C VAL A 28 0.55 -14.59 -6.29
N PRO A 29 0.79 -15.38 -7.37
CA PRO A 29 1.45 -14.87 -8.57
C PRO A 29 0.67 -13.70 -9.19
N GLY A 30 1.40 -12.67 -9.62
CA GLY A 30 0.82 -11.49 -10.29
C GLY A 30 0.22 -10.43 -9.38
N GLY A 31 -0.02 -10.74 -8.10
CA GLY A 31 -0.44 -9.76 -7.09
C GLY A 31 -1.76 -9.03 -7.39
N LEU A 32 -2.00 -7.96 -6.65
CA LEU A 32 -3.07 -6.99 -6.88
C LEU A 32 -2.57 -5.87 -7.79
N LYS A 33 -3.33 -5.58 -8.85
CA LYS A 33 -3.05 -4.47 -9.77
C LYS A 33 -3.76 -3.22 -9.28
N ILE A 34 -3.01 -2.14 -9.11
CA ILE A 34 -3.52 -0.82 -8.76
C ILE A 34 -3.31 0.07 -9.98
N GLY A 35 -4.40 0.36 -10.69
CA GLY A 35 -4.38 1.19 -11.88
C GLY A 35 -4.48 2.69 -11.58
N PRO A 36 -4.20 3.55 -12.58
CA PRO A 36 -4.24 5.00 -12.43
C PRO A 36 -5.63 5.56 -12.10
N GLU A 37 -6.69 4.77 -12.29
CA GLU A 37 -8.06 5.11 -11.90
C GLU A 37 -8.30 5.05 -10.38
N VAL A 38 -7.42 4.38 -9.63
CA VAL A 38 -7.55 4.23 -8.17
C VAL A 38 -7.08 5.52 -7.50
N GLN A 39 -8.01 6.24 -6.87
CA GLN A 39 -7.73 7.52 -6.23
C GLN A 39 -7.28 7.40 -4.77
N VAL A 40 -7.63 6.31 -4.10
CA VAL A 40 -7.37 6.09 -2.67
C VAL A 40 -6.99 4.62 -2.45
N CYS A 41 -5.89 4.41 -1.72
CA CYS A 41 -5.49 3.10 -1.20
C CYS A 41 -5.58 3.13 0.33
N LEU A 42 -6.31 2.19 0.91
CA LEU A 42 -6.35 1.98 2.36
C LEU A 42 -5.33 0.92 2.75
N PHE A 43 -4.45 1.26 3.70
CA PHE A 43 -3.42 0.35 4.20
C PHE A 43 -3.77 -0.11 5.61
N GLU A 44 -4.02 -1.40 5.76
CA GLU A 44 -4.09 -2.07 7.06
C GLU A 44 -2.76 -2.79 7.30
N VAL A 45 -1.94 -2.27 8.20
CA VAL A 45 -0.57 -2.75 8.41
C VAL A 45 -0.31 -2.97 9.89
N ASN A 46 0.07 -4.19 10.26
CA ASN A 46 0.32 -4.58 11.66
C ASN A 46 1.44 -3.76 12.33
N TYR A 47 2.45 -3.35 11.55
CA TYR A 47 3.65 -2.68 12.05
C TYR A 47 3.65 -1.16 11.84
N LEU A 48 2.52 -0.58 11.45
CA LEU A 48 2.45 0.87 11.19
C LEU A 48 2.87 1.76 12.38
N PRO A 49 2.55 1.42 13.64
CA PRO A 49 3.03 2.19 14.79
C PRO A 49 4.50 1.95 15.15
N SER A 50 5.16 0.97 14.51
CA SER A 50 6.53 0.61 14.84
C SER A 50 7.48 1.74 14.47
N LYS A 51 8.36 2.08 15.41
CA LYS A 51 9.46 3.03 15.23
C LYS A 51 10.76 2.39 14.77
N GLU A 52 10.68 1.11 14.39
CA GLU A 52 11.80 0.35 13.88
C GLU A 52 11.86 0.43 12.35
N GLU A 53 13.06 0.62 11.81
CA GLU A 53 13.31 0.51 10.38
C GLU A 53 12.98 -0.90 9.85
N PRO A 54 12.38 -1.05 8.66
CA PRO A 54 12.00 0.00 7.70
C PRO A 54 10.59 0.58 7.91
N TRP A 55 9.89 0.19 8.97
CA TRP A 55 8.46 0.48 9.17
C TRP A 55 8.20 1.94 9.55
N ASP A 56 9.12 2.59 10.27
CA ASP A 56 8.99 4.01 10.66
C ASP A 56 8.92 4.95 9.43
N VAL A 57 9.56 4.56 8.32
CA VAL A 57 9.52 5.32 7.06
C VAL A 57 8.11 5.33 6.45
N ILE A 58 7.38 4.22 6.55
CA ILE A 58 6.06 4.07 5.92
C ILE A 58 5.04 5.01 6.55
N ALA A 59 5.12 5.23 7.86
CA ALA A 59 4.23 6.15 8.57
C ALA A 59 4.32 7.60 8.04
N GLY A 60 5.48 8.01 7.50
CA GLY A 60 5.66 9.31 6.86
C GLY A 60 5.23 9.39 5.38
N LEU A 61 4.84 8.25 4.79
CA LEU A 61 4.40 8.16 3.38
C LEU A 61 2.88 8.03 3.24
N ILE A 62 2.17 7.82 4.34
CA ILE A 62 0.72 7.71 4.40
C ILE A 62 0.12 8.94 5.09
N ASP A 63 -1.11 9.30 4.70
CA ASP A 63 -1.84 10.46 5.21
C ASP A 63 -2.89 10.12 6.27
#